data_AF-A0A1C0TT65-F1
#
_entry.id   AF-A0A1C0TT65-F1
#
_cell.length_a   1.000
_cell.length_b   1.000
_cell.length_c   1.000
_cell.angle_alpha   90.00
_cell.angle_beta   90.00
_cell.angle_gamma   90.00
#
_symmetry.space_group_name_H-M   'P 1'
#
loop_
_entity.id
_entity.type
_entity.pdbx_description
1 polymer ?
#
loop_
_entity_poly.entity_id
_entity_poly.type
_entity_poly.pdbx_seq_one_letter_code
_entity_poly.pdbx_strand_id
1 'polypeptide(L)'
;MFMILRIFTLILVSSLLASCDFLDDSFGYRGPIEITIKTSDGSKPNFPFVVTSGYAESCGHGGCGIEFGYNHVKTGFAGDAIRFPREHLDLLRPNAYASITFIVMHPNYKQVVLSQGYAPSKADDPIKVDIVVTPFETFMAQWSDIAVKAKLDMAQAVPDSDDYDKLEIQYRNRRFELGRSIVSHIQIIKRDYLVQFEGVLKQKIIEKYRPIFKQWYFSVPETDCWSSVKCQRQIQKPNRIMEYNGL
;
A
#
# COMPACT_ATOMS: atom_id res chain seq x y z
N MET A 1 15.92 -27.45 65.98
CA MET A 1 15.77 -28.11 64.66
C MET A 1 14.51 -27.69 63.89
N PHE A 2 13.35 -27.50 64.56
CA PHE A 2 12.10 -27.06 63.89
C PHE A 2 12.10 -25.61 63.38
N MET A 3 12.85 -24.70 64.00
CA MET A 3 12.87 -23.28 63.61
C MET A 3 13.69 -23.02 62.33
N ILE A 4 14.78 -23.78 62.14
CA ILE A 4 15.64 -23.70 60.94
C ILE A 4 14.89 -24.26 59.72
N LEU A 5 14.11 -25.33 59.91
CA LEU A 5 13.31 -25.94 58.84
C LEU A 5 12.20 -25.00 58.34
N ARG A 6 11.59 -24.21 59.23
CA ARG A 6 10.57 -23.19 58.87
C ARG A 6 11.15 -22.00 58.13
N ILE A 7 12.36 -21.58 58.46
CA ILE A 7 13.07 -20.50 57.76
C ILE A 7 13.46 -20.96 56.34
N PHE A 8 13.96 -22.19 56.18
CA PHE A 8 14.27 -22.74 54.86
C PHE A 8 13.02 -22.91 53.99
N THR A 9 11.88 -23.33 54.54
CA THR A 9 10.62 -23.43 53.76
C THR A 9 10.07 -22.07 53.38
N LEU A 10 10.17 -21.05 54.24
CA LEU A 10 9.76 -19.69 53.89
C LEU A 10 10.64 -19.09 52.80
N ILE A 11 11.96 -19.29 52.86
CA ILE A 11 12.90 -18.82 51.83
C ILE A 11 12.64 -19.55 50.52
N LEU A 12 12.46 -20.88 50.54
CA LEU A 12 12.19 -21.67 49.35
C LEU A 12 10.88 -21.26 48.66
N VAL A 13 9.80 -21.07 49.43
CA VAL A 13 8.50 -20.60 48.92
C VAL A 13 8.59 -19.15 48.43
N SER A 14 9.36 -18.29 49.10
CA SER A 14 9.58 -16.91 48.64
C SER A 14 10.42 -16.86 47.36
N SER A 15 11.40 -17.74 47.19
CA SER A 15 12.19 -17.86 45.95
C SER A 15 11.40 -18.53 44.81
N LEU A 16 10.47 -19.44 45.13
CA LEU A 16 9.58 -20.07 44.14
C LEU A 16 8.44 -19.11 43.70
N LEU A 17 7.99 -18.22 44.58
CA LEU A 17 7.03 -17.16 44.23
C LEU A 17 7.71 -15.96 43.55
N ALA A 18 8.97 -15.65 43.89
CA ALA A 18 9.78 -14.65 43.18
C ALA A 18 10.24 -15.12 41.79
N SER A 19 10.17 -16.42 41.48
CA SER A 19 10.41 -16.94 40.12
C SER A 19 9.19 -16.84 39.19
N CYS A 20 8.11 -16.17 39.60
CA CYS A 20 6.99 -15.87 38.71
C CYS A 20 7.11 -14.54 37.94
N ASP A 21 8.23 -13.81 38.07
CA ASP A 21 8.48 -12.58 37.29
C ASP A 21 9.10 -12.85 35.90
N PHE A 22 9.21 -14.10 35.45
CA PHE A 22 9.75 -14.45 34.12
C PHE A 22 8.81 -14.14 32.93
N LEU A 23 7.70 -13.42 33.15
CA LEU A 23 6.74 -13.06 32.11
C LEU A 23 6.52 -11.55 31.95
N ASP A 24 7.36 -10.72 32.57
CA ASP A 24 7.23 -9.24 32.47
C ASP A 24 8.27 -8.60 31.54
N ASP A 25 8.99 -9.41 30.77
CA ASP A 25 9.72 -8.92 29.59
C ASP A 25 8.68 -8.67 28.49
N SER A 26 7.96 -7.54 28.56
CA SER A 26 7.42 -6.94 27.34
C SER A 26 8.58 -6.86 26.34
N PHE A 27 8.48 -7.60 25.23
CA PHE A 27 9.50 -7.60 24.18
C PHE A 27 9.42 -6.25 23.47
N GLY A 28 9.86 -5.20 24.14
CA GLY A 28 9.56 -3.82 23.78
C GLY A 28 10.45 -3.27 22.68
N TYR A 29 9.90 -3.22 21.46
CA TYR A 29 10.53 -2.69 20.25
C TYR A 29 10.86 -1.22 20.41
N ARG A 30 12.06 -0.83 19.99
CA ARG A 30 12.47 0.58 19.87
C ARG A 30 13.28 0.72 18.58
N GLY A 31 13.08 1.80 17.85
CA GLY A 31 13.78 2.10 16.59
C GLY A 31 12.83 2.61 15.50
N PRO A 32 12.96 3.87 15.05
CA PRO A 32 12.10 4.43 14.01
C PRO A 32 12.36 3.75 12.66
N ILE A 33 11.41 3.89 11.74
CA ILE A 33 11.56 3.37 10.38
C ILE A 33 11.82 4.55 9.44
N GLU A 34 12.91 4.52 8.70
CA GLU A 34 13.23 5.53 7.70
C GLU A 34 12.88 4.99 6.31
N ILE A 35 11.81 5.52 5.73
CA ILE A 35 11.40 5.26 4.35
C ILE A 35 12.17 6.18 3.42
N THR A 36 12.81 5.63 2.40
CA THR A 36 13.36 6.38 1.27
C THR A 36 12.61 6.00 0.00
N ILE A 37 12.08 6.99 -0.71
CA ILE A 37 11.36 6.75 -1.97
C ILE A 37 12.33 6.87 -3.13
N LYS A 38 12.40 5.83 -3.96
CA LYS A 38 13.19 5.78 -5.19
C LYS A 38 12.26 5.72 -6.39
N THR A 39 12.42 6.63 -7.32
CA THR A 39 11.65 6.62 -8.57
C THR A 39 12.34 5.69 -9.58
N SER A 40 11.57 4.83 -10.25
CA SER A 40 12.16 3.86 -11.19
C SER A 40 12.75 4.51 -12.44
N ASP A 41 12.33 5.74 -12.74
CA ASP A 41 12.82 6.57 -13.85
C ASP A 41 13.93 7.56 -13.42
N GLY A 42 14.35 7.51 -12.15
CA GLY A 42 15.37 8.41 -11.59
C GLY A 42 14.93 9.87 -11.44
N SER A 43 13.68 10.20 -11.72
CA SER A 43 13.17 11.56 -11.63
C SER A 43 12.93 12.00 -10.18
N LYS A 44 13.02 13.30 -9.91
CA LYS A 44 12.70 13.89 -8.61
C LYS A 44 11.49 14.82 -8.76
N PRO A 45 10.28 14.40 -8.39
CA PRO A 45 9.10 15.22 -8.58
C PRO A 45 9.12 16.45 -7.66
N ASN A 46 8.64 17.58 -8.18
CA ASN A 46 8.57 18.86 -7.44
C ASN A 46 7.49 18.88 -6.34
N PHE A 47 6.64 17.86 -6.28
CA PHE A 47 5.61 17.72 -5.25
C PHE A 47 5.93 16.51 -4.37
N PRO A 48 5.67 16.60 -3.06
CA PRO A 48 6.01 15.53 -2.14
C PRO A 48 5.12 14.31 -2.36
N PHE A 49 5.66 13.14 -2.04
CA PHE A 49 4.88 11.93 -1.84
C PHE A 49 4.13 12.01 -0.52
N VAL A 50 2.98 11.34 -0.45
CA VAL A 50 2.30 11.02 0.81
C VAL A 50 2.60 9.56 1.12
N VAL A 51 3.07 9.30 2.34
CA VAL A 51 3.31 7.95 2.85
C VAL A 51 2.44 7.77 4.08
N THR A 52 1.58 6.75 4.06
CA THR A 52 0.83 6.33 5.24
C THR A 52 1.44 5.04 5.77
N SER A 53 1.65 4.94 7.07
CA SER A 53 1.95 3.67 7.74
C SER A 53 0.72 3.19 8.49
N GLY A 54 0.50 1.88 8.51
CA GLY A 54 -0.53 1.20 9.30
C GLY A 54 0.06 -0.07 9.91
N TYR A 55 -0.36 -0.45 11.11
CA TYR A 55 0.03 -1.71 11.75
C TYR A 55 -1.09 -2.74 11.67
N ALA A 56 -0.67 -3.99 11.47
CA ALA A 56 -1.46 -5.16 11.81
C ALA A 56 -0.56 -6.11 12.60
N GLU A 57 -0.98 -6.51 13.80
CA GLU A 57 -0.29 -7.59 14.51
C GLU A 57 -0.46 -8.88 13.70
N SER A 58 0.62 -9.35 13.07
CA SER A 58 0.64 -10.70 12.53
C SER A 58 1.01 -11.62 13.68
N CYS A 59 0.00 -12.14 14.36
CA CYS A 59 0.22 -13.17 15.35
C CYS A 59 0.88 -14.37 14.70
N GLY A 60 1.75 -15.05 15.45
CA GLY A 60 2.20 -16.39 15.07
C GLY A 60 1.03 -17.36 14.90
N HIS A 61 1.32 -18.66 14.82
CA HIS A 61 0.37 -19.73 14.47
C HIS A 61 -0.90 -19.88 15.36
N GLY A 62 -1.13 -19.02 16.36
CA GLY A 62 -2.23 -19.10 17.33
C GLY A 62 -3.27 -17.98 17.30
N GLY A 63 -3.11 -16.95 16.45
CA GLY A 63 -4.06 -15.84 16.33
C GLY A 63 -4.06 -14.84 17.52
N CYS A 64 -4.30 -13.57 17.22
CA CYS A 64 -4.67 -12.54 18.20
C CYS A 64 -5.59 -11.50 17.55
N GLY A 65 -6.21 -10.67 18.39
CA GLY A 65 -7.13 -9.61 17.99
C GLY A 65 -6.45 -8.55 17.13
N ILE A 66 -7.21 -7.98 16.19
CA ILE A 66 -6.71 -7.00 15.23
C ILE A 66 -6.84 -5.61 15.85
N GLU A 67 -5.80 -5.11 16.52
CA GLU A 67 -5.74 -3.70 16.88
C GLU A 67 -5.04 -2.90 15.78
N PHE A 68 -5.80 -2.07 15.07
CA PHE A 68 -5.30 -1.16 14.03
C PHE A 68 -4.84 0.16 14.67
N GLY A 69 -3.69 0.17 15.36
CA GLY A 69 -3.24 1.32 16.15
C GLY A 69 -2.26 2.28 15.45
N TYR A 70 -1.40 1.79 14.57
CA TYR A 70 -0.21 2.54 14.13
C TYR A 70 -0.43 3.31 12.82
N ASN A 71 -1.35 4.27 12.82
CA ASN A 71 -1.68 5.07 11.63
C ASN A 71 -0.95 6.43 11.65
N HIS A 72 0.10 6.55 10.84
CA HIS A 72 0.76 7.84 10.62
C HIS A 72 0.67 8.23 9.15
N VAL A 73 0.58 9.53 8.91
CA VAL A 73 0.71 10.11 7.58
C VAL A 73 1.88 11.07 7.59
N LYS A 74 2.81 10.89 6.66
CA LYS A 74 3.93 11.81 6.45
C LYS A 74 4.06 12.16 4.97
N THR A 75 4.67 13.31 4.73
CA THR A 75 5.02 13.76 3.39
C THR A 75 6.54 13.86 3.27
N GLY A 76 7.06 13.67 2.06
CA GLY A 76 8.50 13.79 1.79
C GLY A 76 8.82 13.68 0.31
N PHE A 77 10.05 14.00 -0.07
CA PHE A 77 10.49 13.98 -1.46
C PHE A 77 11.28 12.72 -1.80
N ALA A 78 11.38 12.41 -3.09
CA ALA A 78 12.19 11.28 -3.55
C ALA A 78 13.66 11.47 -3.17
N GLY A 79 14.25 10.43 -2.59
CA GLY A 79 15.64 10.41 -2.09
C GLY A 79 15.83 10.96 -0.68
N ASP A 80 14.82 11.60 -0.08
CA ASP A 80 14.88 12.06 1.30
C ASP A 80 14.43 10.94 2.25
N ALA A 81 15.02 10.92 3.45
CA ALA A 81 14.61 9.99 4.52
C ALA A 81 13.34 10.50 5.21
N ILE A 82 12.27 9.71 5.15
CA ILE A 82 10.99 9.97 5.81
C ILE A 82 10.89 9.08 7.04
N ARG A 83 11.10 9.67 8.21
CA ARG A 83 11.20 8.95 9.49
C ARG A 83 9.82 8.74 10.13
N PHE A 84 9.41 7.49 10.29
CA PHE A 84 8.19 7.06 10.99
C PHE A 84 8.50 6.60 12.42
N PRO A 85 7.65 6.95 13.41
CA PRO A 85 7.98 6.77 14.83
C PRO A 85 8.28 5.38 15.39
N ARG A 86 7.91 4.22 14.86
CA ARG A 86 7.73 2.94 15.60
C ARG A 86 7.52 3.08 17.13
N GLU A 87 6.26 3.32 17.50
CA GLU A 87 5.85 3.29 18.91
C GLU A 87 6.09 1.91 19.52
N HIS A 88 6.18 1.89 20.85
CA HIS A 88 6.34 0.67 21.61
C HIS A 88 5.19 -0.29 21.28
N LEU A 89 5.53 -1.45 20.72
CA LEU A 89 4.58 -2.51 20.45
C LEU A 89 4.75 -3.55 21.55
N ASP A 90 3.77 -3.67 22.44
CA ASP A 90 3.75 -4.73 23.43
C ASP A 90 3.43 -6.05 22.75
N LEU A 91 4.43 -6.70 22.16
CA LEU A 91 4.19 -7.99 21.55
C LEU A 91 4.09 -9.08 22.63
N LEU A 92 2.99 -9.81 22.57
CA LEU A 92 2.59 -10.81 23.55
C LEU A 92 3.51 -12.06 23.60
N ARG A 93 4.46 -12.19 22.67
CA ARG A 93 5.35 -13.36 22.56
C ARG A 93 6.78 -12.99 22.11
N PRO A 94 7.81 -13.75 22.55
CA PRO A 94 9.21 -13.53 22.19
C PRO A 94 9.52 -13.57 20.68
N ASN A 95 8.71 -14.31 19.90
CA ASN A 95 8.88 -14.51 18.45
C ASN A 95 7.81 -13.78 17.62
N ALA A 96 7.11 -12.82 18.20
CA ALA A 96 6.12 -12.05 17.47
C ALA A 96 6.80 -11.02 16.56
N TYR A 97 6.16 -10.70 15.44
CA TYR A 97 6.61 -9.68 14.50
C TYR A 97 5.50 -8.66 14.34
N ALA A 98 5.90 -7.40 14.19
CA ALA A 98 4.96 -6.36 13.76
C ALA A 98 4.90 -6.34 12.24
N SER A 99 3.73 -6.59 11.65
CA SER A 99 3.52 -6.32 10.23
C SER A 99 3.15 -4.86 10.08
N ILE A 100 3.98 -4.09 9.40
CA ILE A 100 3.72 -2.68 9.11
C ILE A 100 3.50 -2.56 7.60
N THR A 101 2.37 -1.94 7.25
CA THR A 101 1.99 -1.64 5.88
C THR A 101 2.22 -0.17 5.58
N PHE A 102 3.00 0.11 4.54
CA PHE A 102 3.21 1.43 4.00
C PHE A 102 2.42 1.58 2.69
N ILE A 103 1.69 2.68 2.55
CA ILE A 103 1.04 3.07 1.30
C ILE A 103 1.69 4.37 0.83
N VAL A 104 2.28 4.33 -0.36
CA VAL A 104 2.95 5.49 -0.98
C VAL A 104 2.11 5.99 -2.14
N MET A 105 1.82 7.29 -2.12
CA MET A 105 0.94 7.96 -3.09
C MET A 105 1.60 9.22 -3.64
N HIS A 106 1.47 9.41 -4.95
CA HIS A 106 1.82 10.64 -5.65
C HIS A 106 1.07 10.70 -6.99
N PRO A 107 0.63 11.88 -7.47
CA PRO A 107 -0.18 11.99 -8.68
C PRO A 107 0.43 11.35 -9.93
N ASN A 108 1.76 11.38 -10.04
CA ASN A 108 2.48 10.88 -11.21
C ASN A 108 2.95 9.41 -11.14
N TYR A 109 2.82 8.74 -10.00
CA TYR A 109 3.34 7.37 -9.82
C TYR A 109 2.23 6.43 -9.38
N LYS A 110 2.32 5.17 -9.80
CA LYS A 110 1.43 4.11 -9.33
C LYS A 110 1.53 4.01 -7.81
N GLN A 111 0.38 3.91 -7.14
CA GLN A 111 0.33 3.62 -5.71
C GLN A 111 1.09 2.33 -5.40
N VAL A 112 1.92 2.38 -4.35
CA VAL A 112 2.62 1.21 -3.84
C VAL A 112 2.09 0.89 -2.46
N VAL A 113 1.78 -0.37 -2.23
CA VAL A 113 1.46 -0.94 -0.91
C VAL A 113 2.55 -1.93 -0.57
N LEU A 114 3.28 -1.69 0.51
CA LEU A 114 4.36 -2.54 0.99
C LEU A 114 4.05 -2.97 2.42
N SER A 115 3.85 -4.27 2.65
CA SER A 115 3.72 -4.84 3.99
C SER A 115 5.00 -5.60 4.34
N GLN A 116 5.62 -5.27 5.46
CA GLN A 116 6.85 -5.92 5.92
C GLN A 116 6.74 -6.28 7.40
N GLY A 117 7.15 -7.50 7.73
CA GLY A 117 7.30 -7.96 9.10
C GLY A 117 8.62 -7.49 9.70
N TYR A 118 8.57 -6.96 10.91
CA TYR A 118 9.74 -6.47 11.63
C TYR A 118 9.85 -7.13 13.00
N ALA A 119 10.98 -7.81 13.21
CA ALA A 119 11.36 -8.47 14.44
C ALA A 119 11.63 -7.47 15.58
N PRO A 120 11.67 -7.95 16.84
CA PRO A 120 12.13 -7.15 17.96
C PRO A 120 13.57 -6.70 17.76
N SER A 121 13.79 -5.40 17.91
CA SER A 121 15.12 -4.77 17.91
C SER A 121 15.26 -3.96 19.18
N LYS A 122 16.43 -4.08 19.82
CA LYS A 122 16.85 -3.26 20.97
C LYS A 122 17.59 -1.99 20.54
N ALA A 123 17.81 -1.80 19.23
CA ALA A 123 18.62 -0.71 18.71
C ALA A 123 17.75 0.53 18.44
N ASP A 124 18.17 1.67 18.98
CA ASP A 124 17.59 2.99 18.64
C ASP A 124 17.89 3.42 17.18
N ASP A 125 18.72 2.65 16.48
CA ASP A 125 19.08 2.87 15.09
C ASP A 125 17.87 2.71 14.16
N PRO A 126 17.67 3.63 13.19
CA PRO A 126 16.56 3.54 12.27
C PRO A 126 16.64 2.31 11.35
N ILE A 127 15.53 1.59 11.20
CA ILE A 127 15.38 0.57 10.16
C ILE A 127 15.17 1.28 8.83
N LYS A 128 16.09 1.08 7.89
CA LYS A 128 16.02 1.69 6.55
C LYS A 128 15.21 0.84 5.60
N VAL A 129 14.28 1.46 4.89
CA VAL A 129 13.40 0.80 3.91
C VAL A 129 13.36 1.64 2.64
N ASP A 130 13.71 1.02 1.52
CA ASP A 130 13.58 1.64 0.22
C ASP A 130 12.26 1.22 -0.44
N ILE A 131 11.47 2.19 -0.90
CA ILE A 131 10.25 1.93 -1.67
C ILE A 131 10.46 2.46 -3.09
N VAL A 132 10.44 1.56 -4.07
CA VAL A 132 10.53 1.93 -5.49
C VAL A 132 9.14 2.22 -6.05
N VAL A 133 8.97 3.40 -6.64
CA VAL A 133 7.72 3.84 -7.27
C VAL A 133 7.90 3.96 -8.79
N THR A 134 6.90 3.49 -9.53
CA THR A 134 6.90 3.49 -11.01
C THR A 134 5.97 4.56 -11.55
N PRO A 135 6.37 5.36 -12.56
CA PRO A 135 5.48 6.31 -13.20
C PRO A 135 4.17 5.66 -13.61
N PHE A 136 3.05 6.33 -13.35
CA PHE A 136 1.74 5.77 -13.63
C PHE A 136 1.54 5.53 -15.13
N GLU A 137 2.10 6.39 -15.98
CA GLU A 137 2.08 6.22 -17.44
C GLU A 137 2.83 4.96 -17.90
N THR A 138 3.97 4.63 -17.29
CA THR A 138 4.68 3.38 -17.59
C THR A 138 3.82 2.16 -17.25
N PHE A 139 3.12 2.20 -16.12
CA PHE A 139 2.16 1.15 -15.76
C PHE A 139 1.01 1.07 -16.77
N MET A 140 0.42 2.20 -17.16
CA MET A 140 -0.66 2.23 -18.16
C MET A 140 -0.20 1.69 -19.53
N ALA A 141 1.00 2.06 -19.97
CA ALA A 141 1.58 1.60 -21.22
C ALA A 141 1.73 0.07 -21.24
N GLN A 142 2.27 -0.51 -20.16
CA GLN A 142 2.39 -1.97 -20.03
C GLN A 142 1.03 -2.68 -20.13
N TRP A 143 -0.01 -2.15 -19.49
CA TRP A 143 -1.37 -2.74 -19.60
C TRP A 143 -1.98 -2.57 -20.99
N SER A 144 -1.73 -1.43 -21.62
CA SER A 144 -2.14 -1.18 -23.00
C SER A 144 -1.47 -2.17 -23.97
N ASP A 145 -0.17 -2.42 -23.83
CA ASP A 145 0.58 -3.35 -24.67
C ASP A 145 0.08 -4.79 -24.54
N ILE A 146 -0.25 -5.22 -23.31
CA ILE A 146 -0.84 -6.54 -23.06
C ILE A 146 -2.21 -6.66 -23.76
N ALA A 147 -3.04 -5.61 -23.71
CA ALA A 147 -4.32 -5.61 -24.40
C ALA A 147 -4.13 -5.64 -25.94
N VAL A 148 -3.22 -4.84 -26.48
CA VAL A 148 -2.91 -4.83 -27.92
C VAL A 148 -2.43 -6.21 -28.37
N LYS A 149 -1.55 -6.86 -27.60
CA LYS A 149 -1.09 -8.21 -27.90
C LYS A 149 -2.24 -9.22 -27.95
N ALA A 150 -3.11 -9.24 -26.93
CA ALA A 150 -4.27 -10.14 -26.92
C ALA A 150 -5.19 -9.93 -28.15
N LYS A 151 -5.35 -8.68 -28.59
CA LYS A 151 -6.11 -8.36 -29.81
C LYS A 151 -5.45 -8.87 -31.09
N LEU A 152 -4.12 -8.78 -31.19
CA LEU A 152 -3.37 -9.30 -32.34
C LEU A 152 -3.42 -10.82 -32.39
N ASP A 153 -3.24 -11.49 -31.25
CA ASP A 153 -3.32 -12.94 -31.14
C ASP A 153 -4.74 -13.42 -31.50
N MET A 154 -5.78 -12.70 -31.04
CA MET A 154 -7.19 -12.98 -31.38
C MET A 154 -7.46 -12.90 -32.89
N ALA A 155 -6.82 -11.94 -33.58
CA ALA A 155 -6.97 -11.80 -35.04
C ALA A 155 -6.30 -12.93 -35.84
N GLN A 156 -5.40 -13.71 -35.22
CA GLN A 156 -4.76 -14.88 -35.82
C GLN A 156 -5.48 -16.20 -35.47
N ALA A 157 -6.35 -16.18 -34.46
CA ALA A 157 -7.13 -17.36 -34.07
C ALA A 157 -8.27 -17.62 -35.04
N VAL A 158 -8.71 -18.89 -35.13
CA VAL A 158 -9.90 -19.27 -35.91
C VAL A 158 -11.12 -18.61 -35.26
N PRO A 159 -11.92 -17.82 -35.99
CA PRO A 159 -13.14 -17.23 -35.45
C PRO A 159 -14.06 -18.30 -34.85
N ASP A 160 -14.74 -17.95 -33.75
CA ASP A 160 -15.66 -18.83 -33.00
C ASP A 160 -15.03 -20.10 -32.42
N SER A 161 -13.69 -20.16 -32.32
CA SER A 161 -13.00 -21.21 -31.56
C SER A 161 -12.89 -20.87 -30.08
N ASP A 162 -12.75 -21.90 -29.24
CA ASP A 162 -12.47 -21.73 -27.80
C ASP A 162 -11.27 -20.81 -27.53
N ASP A 163 -10.26 -20.83 -28.40
CA ASP A 163 -9.07 -20.00 -28.26
C ASP A 163 -9.33 -18.55 -28.64
N TYR A 164 -10.15 -18.30 -29.67
CA TYR A 164 -10.65 -16.96 -29.98
C TYR A 164 -11.41 -16.37 -28.79
N ASP A 165 -12.34 -17.13 -28.21
CA ASP A 165 -13.15 -16.67 -27.07
C ASP A 165 -12.30 -16.35 -25.84
N LYS A 166 -11.29 -17.18 -25.54
CA LYS A 166 -10.34 -16.91 -24.45
C LYS A 166 -9.57 -15.61 -24.68
N LEU A 167 -9.05 -15.41 -25.90
CA LEU A 167 -8.28 -14.22 -26.25
C LEU A 167 -9.16 -12.96 -26.23
N GLU A 168 -10.40 -13.08 -26.66
CA GLU A 168 -11.38 -12.02 -26.59
C GLU A 168 -11.68 -11.61 -25.14
N ILE A 169 -11.93 -12.58 -24.25
CA ILE A 169 -12.13 -12.32 -22.82
C ILE A 169 -10.90 -11.66 -22.22
N GLN A 170 -9.69 -12.13 -22.55
CA GLN A 170 -8.45 -11.52 -22.09
C GLN A 170 -8.33 -10.07 -22.55
N TYR A 171 -8.50 -9.80 -23.85
CA TYR A 171 -8.46 -8.45 -24.40
C TYR A 171 -9.42 -7.51 -23.67
N ARG A 172 -10.69 -7.92 -23.54
CA ARG A 172 -11.75 -7.14 -22.89
C ARG A 172 -11.42 -6.85 -21.41
N ASN A 173 -10.96 -7.86 -20.67
CA ASN A 173 -10.59 -7.70 -19.26
C ASN A 173 -9.39 -6.76 -19.10
N ARG A 174 -8.36 -6.87 -19.94
CA ARG A 174 -7.18 -5.98 -19.87
C ARG A 174 -7.53 -4.53 -20.15
N ARG A 175 -8.40 -4.29 -21.13
CA ARG A 175 -8.94 -2.96 -21.44
C ARG A 175 -9.77 -2.39 -20.30
N PHE A 176 -10.65 -3.21 -19.71
CA PHE A 176 -11.45 -2.81 -18.56
C PHE A 176 -10.57 -2.45 -17.35
N GLU A 177 -9.56 -3.27 -17.03
CA GLU A 177 -8.65 -3.02 -15.91
C GLU A 177 -7.79 -1.75 -16.13
N LEU A 178 -7.41 -1.44 -17.37
CA LEU A 178 -6.74 -0.17 -17.69
C LEU A 178 -7.64 1.02 -17.35
N GLY A 179 -8.90 1.02 -17.81
CA GLY A 179 -9.86 2.08 -17.49
C GLY A 179 -10.15 2.19 -15.99
N ARG A 180 -10.36 1.06 -15.32
CA ARG A 180 -10.55 0.97 -13.87
C ARG A 180 -9.36 1.52 -13.10
N SER A 181 -8.13 1.21 -13.52
CA SER A 181 -6.91 1.68 -12.89
C SER A 181 -6.78 3.19 -12.95
N ILE A 182 -7.10 3.81 -14.09
CA ILE A 182 -7.09 5.28 -14.26
C ILE A 182 -8.09 5.93 -13.29
N VAL A 183 -9.33 5.44 -13.26
CA VAL A 183 -10.38 5.97 -12.38
C VAL A 183 -9.98 5.82 -10.91
N SER A 184 -9.51 4.63 -10.52
CA SER A 184 -9.05 4.34 -9.15
C SER A 184 -7.90 5.26 -8.74
N HIS A 185 -6.92 5.48 -9.62
CA HIS A 185 -5.79 6.37 -9.36
C HIS A 185 -6.25 7.81 -9.13
N ILE A 186 -7.14 8.34 -9.99
CA ILE A 186 -7.72 9.68 -9.82
C ILE A 186 -8.45 9.79 -8.47
N GLN A 187 -9.23 8.77 -8.10
CA GLN A 187 -9.97 8.75 -6.84
C GLN A 187 -9.07 8.71 -5.61
N ILE A 188 -8.02 7.88 -5.63
CA ILE A 188 -7.02 7.81 -4.54
C ILE A 188 -6.33 9.16 -4.38
N ILE A 189 -5.94 9.80 -5.48
CA ILE A 189 -5.29 11.12 -5.41
C ILE A 189 -6.24 12.18 -4.85
N LYS A 190 -7.51 12.14 -5.23
CA LYS A 190 -8.53 13.06 -4.73
C LYS A 190 -8.84 12.86 -3.25
N ARG A 191 -9.08 11.60 -2.84
CA ARG A 191 -9.55 11.24 -1.50
C ARG A 191 -8.43 11.21 -0.46
N ASP A 192 -7.26 10.69 -0.83
CA ASP A 192 -6.23 10.32 0.14
C ASP A 192 -4.98 11.20 0.06
N TYR A 193 -4.58 11.62 -1.15
CA TYR A 193 -3.38 12.45 -1.36
C TYR A 193 -3.69 13.95 -1.16
N LEU A 194 -4.69 14.50 -1.88
CA LEU A 194 -4.98 15.93 -1.87
C LEU A 194 -5.50 16.46 -0.53
N VAL A 195 -6.04 15.60 0.33
CA VAL A 195 -6.49 15.98 1.68
C VAL A 195 -5.33 16.24 2.64
N GLN A 196 -4.10 15.82 2.30
CA GLN A 196 -2.90 16.08 3.10
C GLN A 196 -2.28 17.45 2.84
N PHE A 197 -2.84 18.22 1.91
CA PHE A 197 -2.33 19.54 1.53
C PHE A 197 -3.45 20.57 1.60
N GLU A 198 -3.09 21.81 1.93
CA GLU A 198 -4.01 22.93 2.04
C GLU A 198 -3.49 24.17 1.31
N GLY A 199 -4.37 25.15 1.15
CA GLY A 199 -4.04 26.47 0.58
C GLY A 199 -3.38 26.41 -0.79
N VAL A 200 -2.34 27.24 -0.95
CA VAL A 200 -1.64 27.45 -2.23
C VAL A 200 -0.99 26.17 -2.76
N LEU A 201 -0.46 25.31 -1.88
CA LEU A 201 0.21 24.07 -2.31
C LEU A 201 -0.78 23.10 -2.94
N LYS A 202 -1.94 22.90 -2.31
CA LYS A 202 -3.02 22.07 -2.86
C LYS A 202 -3.46 22.56 -4.24
N GLN A 203 -3.63 23.87 -4.42
CA GLN A 203 -4.02 24.44 -5.71
C GLN A 203 -2.96 24.23 -6.79
N LYS A 204 -1.66 24.44 -6.48
CA LYS A 204 -0.57 24.17 -7.43
C LYS A 204 -0.52 22.71 -7.88
N ILE A 205 -0.79 21.77 -6.97
CA ILE A 205 -0.88 20.34 -7.30
C ILE A 205 -2.05 20.10 -8.26
N ILE A 206 -3.24 20.61 -7.93
CA ILE A 206 -4.44 20.46 -8.76
C ILE A 206 -4.22 21.08 -10.15
N GLU A 207 -3.70 22.30 -10.23
CA GLU A 207 -3.41 22.99 -11.49
C GLU A 207 -2.45 22.20 -12.38
N LYS A 208 -1.39 21.61 -11.81
CA LYS A 208 -0.44 20.78 -12.57
C LYS A 208 -1.07 19.49 -13.07
N TYR A 209 -1.81 18.76 -12.23
CA TYR A 209 -2.22 17.39 -12.53
C TYR A 209 -3.61 17.25 -13.11
N ARG A 210 -4.50 18.23 -12.94
CA ARG A 210 -5.85 18.23 -13.56
C ARG A 210 -5.80 18.03 -15.08
N PRO A 211 -5.00 18.75 -15.89
CA PRO A 211 -4.97 18.52 -17.34
C PRO A 211 -4.45 17.12 -17.69
N ILE A 212 -3.45 16.61 -16.96
CA ILE A 212 -2.89 15.27 -17.16
C ILE A 212 -3.95 14.20 -16.87
N PHE A 213 -4.64 14.31 -15.74
CA PHE A 213 -5.66 13.33 -15.34
C PHE A 213 -6.88 13.37 -16.26
N LYS A 214 -7.25 14.57 -16.73
CA LYS A 214 -8.27 14.72 -17.77
C LYS A 214 -7.85 13.97 -19.03
N GLN A 215 -6.61 14.16 -19.50
CA GLN A 215 -6.10 13.45 -20.67
C GLN A 215 -6.15 11.93 -20.49
N TRP A 216 -5.68 11.40 -19.35
CA TRP A 216 -5.75 9.96 -19.06
C TRP A 216 -7.19 9.44 -18.99
N TYR A 217 -8.10 10.18 -18.36
CA TYR A 217 -9.52 9.81 -18.31
C TYR A 217 -10.17 9.72 -19.70
N PHE A 218 -9.77 10.59 -20.63
CA PHE A 218 -10.27 10.58 -22.01
C PHE A 218 -9.47 9.70 -22.96
N SER A 219 -8.36 9.08 -22.54
CA SER A 219 -7.53 8.26 -23.42
C SER A 219 -8.11 6.87 -23.71
N VAL A 220 -9.01 6.36 -22.86
CA VAL A 220 -9.68 5.07 -23.06
C VAL A 220 -11.16 5.14 -22.68
N PRO A 221 -12.09 4.59 -23.49
CA PRO A 221 -13.53 4.61 -23.19
C PRO A 221 -13.92 3.78 -21.97
N GLU A 222 -13.10 2.80 -21.55
CA GLU A 222 -13.38 1.90 -20.43
C GLU A 222 -13.38 2.59 -19.07
N THR A 223 -12.91 3.84 -18.98
CA THR A 223 -13.02 4.68 -17.77
C THR A 223 -14.47 5.05 -17.43
N ASP A 224 -15.43 4.86 -18.33
CA ASP A 224 -16.87 5.04 -18.08
C ASP A 224 -17.59 3.75 -17.64
N CYS A 225 -16.87 2.63 -17.60
CA CYS A 225 -17.48 1.34 -17.34
C CYS A 225 -17.67 1.07 -15.85
N TRP A 226 -18.81 0.45 -15.50
CA TRP A 226 -19.09 0.07 -14.10
C TRP A 226 -18.68 -1.36 -13.78
N SER A 227 -18.71 -2.25 -14.78
CA SER A 227 -18.24 -3.64 -14.67
C SER A 227 -17.72 -4.14 -16.00
N SER A 228 -16.81 -5.11 -15.99
CA SER A 228 -16.26 -5.72 -17.20
C SER A 228 -17.37 -6.30 -18.10
N VAL A 229 -18.36 -6.95 -17.51
CA VAL A 229 -19.49 -7.58 -18.20
C VAL A 229 -20.34 -6.57 -18.99
N LYS A 230 -20.62 -5.39 -18.40
CA LYS A 230 -21.46 -4.37 -19.03
C LYS A 230 -20.66 -3.39 -19.90
N CYS A 231 -19.34 -3.36 -19.74
CA CYS A 231 -18.47 -2.35 -20.34
C CYS A 231 -18.63 -2.27 -21.86
N GLN A 232 -18.73 -3.42 -22.55
CA GLN A 232 -18.88 -3.44 -24.00
C GLN A 232 -20.11 -2.68 -24.52
N ARG A 233 -21.26 -2.88 -23.87
CA ARG A 233 -22.49 -2.16 -24.23
C ARG A 233 -22.40 -0.68 -23.86
N GLN A 234 -21.62 -0.35 -22.83
CA GLN A 234 -21.43 1.03 -22.37
C GLN A 234 -20.53 1.82 -23.34
N ILE A 235 -19.40 1.26 -23.77
CA ILE A 235 -18.45 1.92 -24.67
C ILE A 235 -18.99 2.10 -26.10
N GLN A 236 -20.01 1.34 -26.49
CA GLN A 236 -20.68 1.48 -27.78
C GLN A 236 -21.64 2.67 -27.84
N LYS A 237 -21.98 3.27 -26.70
CA LYS A 237 -22.89 4.42 -26.69
C LYS A 237 -22.18 5.64 -27.28
N PRO A 238 -22.88 6.46 -28.08
CA PRO A 238 -22.28 7.63 -28.74
C PRO A 238 -21.84 8.70 -27.74
N ASN A 239 -22.47 8.73 -26.56
CA ASN A 239 -22.16 9.66 -25.49
C ASN A 239 -21.56 8.91 -24.30
N ARG A 240 -20.51 9.50 -23.73
CA ARG A 240 -19.95 9.07 -22.44
C ARG A 240 -21.03 9.14 -21.37
N ILE A 241 -21.14 8.09 -20.56
CA ILE A 241 -22.14 8.01 -19.48
C ILE A 241 -21.67 8.78 -18.26
N MET A 242 -20.35 8.86 -18.06
CA MET A 242 -19.73 9.52 -16.93
C MET A 242 -18.92 10.72 -17.38
N GLU A 243 -18.96 11.78 -16.58
CA GLU A 243 -18.15 12.97 -16.77
C GLU A 243 -16.90 12.90 -15.90
N TYR A 244 -15.82 13.50 -16.40
CA TYR A 244 -14.62 13.70 -15.60
C TYR A 244 -14.91 14.73 -14.49
N ASN A 245 -15.08 14.24 -13.26
CA ASN A 245 -15.45 15.05 -12.09
C ASN A 245 -14.27 15.77 -11.41
N GLY A 246 -13.15 15.96 -12.13
CA GLY A 246 -11.99 16.71 -11.66
C GLY A 246 -11.21 16.07 -10.50
N LEU A 247 -10.02 16.64 -10.28
CA LEU A 247 -9.30 16.60 -9.01
C LEU A 247 -9.92 17.59 -8.02
#